data_AF-A0A356INV9-F1
#
_entry.id   AF-A0A356INV9-F1
#
_cell.length_a   1.000
_cell.length_b   1.000
_cell.length_c   1.000
_cell.angle_alpha   90.00
_cell.angle_beta   90.00
_cell.angle_gamma   90.00
#
_symmetry.space_group_name_H-M   'P 1'
#
loop_
_entity.id
_entity.type
_entity.pdbx_description
1 polymer ?
#
loop_
_entity_poly.entity_id
_entity_poly.type
_entity_poly.pdbx_seq_one_letter_code
_entity_poly.pdbx_strand_id
1 'polypeptide(L)'
;MTDALPVADNDNYEAPSRKRLPFSFAKRHGVVIEEIGDVDAMVAYKAGVTPATIVEIRRFLGMPIQFNEVNEGEFERRLSKAYENNSSEAMQMVEGLGDELDLASLADSVTETEDLMEQEDDAP
;
A
#
# COMPACT_ATOMS: atom_id res chain seq x y z
N MET A 1 35.33 -38.06 -16.62
CA MET A 1 34.04 -38.77 -16.69
C MET A 1 33.33 -38.51 -15.36
N THR A 2 32.96 -37.27 -15.08
CA THR A 2 31.60 -36.68 -15.26
C THR A 2 30.52 -37.45 -14.53
N ASP A 3 30.10 -36.91 -13.38
CA ASP A 3 28.69 -36.62 -13.08
C ASP A 3 28.67 -35.66 -11.87
N ALA A 4 28.64 -34.36 -12.13
CA ALA A 4 27.44 -33.52 -12.12
C ALA A 4 27.03 -33.11 -10.69
N LEU A 5 27.36 -31.87 -10.35
CA LEU A 5 26.74 -31.12 -9.26
C LEU A 5 25.21 -31.15 -9.44
N PRO A 6 24.41 -31.31 -8.38
CA PRO A 6 22.98 -31.07 -8.50
C PRO A 6 22.76 -29.59 -8.81
N VAL A 7 22.40 -29.32 -10.06
CA VAL A 7 21.87 -28.05 -10.53
C VAL A 7 20.44 -27.93 -10.04
N ALA A 8 20.24 -27.24 -8.93
CA ALA A 8 18.95 -26.70 -8.57
C ALA A 8 19.20 -25.50 -7.69
N ASP A 9 19.25 -24.32 -8.29
CA ASP A 9 18.93 -23.04 -7.66
C ASP A 9 18.55 -22.09 -8.81
N ASN A 10 17.43 -22.39 -9.47
CA ASN A 10 16.67 -21.33 -10.12
C ASN A 10 15.80 -20.66 -9.06
N ASP A 11 16.43 -20.19 -7.99
CA ASP A 11 15.82 -19.24 -7.10
C ASP A 11 15.94 -17.89 -7.79
N ASN A 12 14.99 -17.63 -8.68
CA ASN A 12 14.56 -16.26 -8.86
C ASN A 12 14.03 -15.82 -7.49
N TYR A 13 14.93 -15.41 -6.59
CA TYR A 13 14.58 -14.72 -5.34
C TYR A 13 13.97 -13.40 -5.79
N GLU A 14 12.69 -13.44 -6.17
CA GLU A 14 11.86 -12.26 -6.18
C GLU A 14 11.95 -11.72 -4.75
N ALA A 15 12.68 -10.62 -4.60
CA ALA A 15 12.73 -9.90 -3.33
C ALA A 15 11.27 -9.73 -2.88
N PRO A 16 10.94 -10.05 -1.61
CA PRO A 16 9.56 -10.10 -1.16
C PRO A 16 8.86 -8.81 -1.58
N SER A 17 7.84 -8.95 -2.43
CA SER A 17 7.05 -7.82 -2.91
C SER A 17 6.62 -7.02 -1.67
N ARG A 18 7.14 -5.79 -1.57
CA ARG A 18 7.06 -5.01 -0.34
C ARG A 18 5.66 -4.44 -0.25
N LYS A 19 4.67 -5.28 0.10
CA LYS A 19 3.27 -4.87 0.22
C LYS A 19 3.19 -3.74 1.24
N ARG A 20 2.66 -2.60 0.82
CA ARG A 20 2.47 -1.41 1.67
C ARG A 20 1.02 -1.00 1.66
N LEU A 21 0.58 -0.43 2.77
CA LEU A 21 -0.74 0.21 2.85
C LEU A 21 -0.72 1.49 1.99
N PRO A 22 -1.87 1.96 1.51
CA PRO A 22 -1.98 3.32 1.01
C PRO A 22 -1.59 4.32 2.11
N PHE A 23 -0.83 5.36 1.75
CA PHE A 23 -0.38 6.37 2.73
C PHE A 23 -1.54 6.99 3.52
N SER A 24 -2.65 7.29 2.84
CA SER A 24 -3.86 7.85 3.46
C SER A 24 -4.45 6.92 4.52
N PHE A 25 -4.49 5.61 4.26
CA PHE A 25 -4.94 4.61 5.21
C PHE A 25 -3.97 4.53 6.41
N ALA A 26 -2.67 4.42 6.13
CA ALA A 26 -1.63 4.35 7.15
C ALA A 26 -1.67 5.55 8.10
N LYS A 27 -1.74 6.76 7.55
CA LYS A 27 -1.81 8.00 8.33
C LYS A 27 -3.12 8.15 9.10
N ARG A 28 -4.26 7.88 8.45
CA ARG A 28 -5.59 8.02 9.06
C ARG A 28 -5.79 7.05 10.23
N HIS A 29 -5.35 5.81 10.07
CA HIS A 29 -5.55 4.76 11.06
C HIS A 29 -4.36 4.56 11.99
N GLY A 30 -3.27 5.34 11.82
CA GLY A 30 -2.12 5.30 12.71
C GLY A 30 -1.38 3.96 12.67
N VAL A 31 -1.18 3.39 11.48
CA VAL A 31 -0.55 2.08 11.27
C VAL A 31 0.45 2.12 10.11
N VAL A 32 1.56 1.38 10.23
CA VAL A 32 2.57 1.28 9.16
C VAL A 32 3.18 -0.12 9.15
N ILE A 33 3.25 -0.72 7.96
CA ILE A 33 3.96 -1.98 7.74
C ILE A 33 5.46 -1.68 7.66
N GLU A 34 6.25 -2.30 8.52
CA GLU A 34 7.70 -2.09 8.60
C GLU A 34 8.46 -3.17 7.84
N GLU A 35 8.03 -4.42 8.04
CA GLU A 35 8.67 -5.61 7.49
C GLU A 35 7.64 -6.69 7.20
N ILE A 36 7.87 -7.45 6.14
CA ILE A 36 7.10 -8.64 5.78
C ILE A 36 8.13 -9.77 5.73
N GLY A 37 8.11 -10.64 6.73
CA GLY A 37 8.92 -11.85 6.75
C GLY A 37 8.17 -13.02 6.11
N ASP A 38 8.74 -14.22 6.20
CA ASP A 38 8.15 -15.42 5.60
C ASP A 38 6.90 -15.92 6.36
N VAL A 39 6.87 -15.70 7.68
CA VAL A 39 5.84 -16.27 8.57
C VAL A 39 4.91 -15.20 9.13
N ASP A 40 5.43 -14.00 9.38
CA ASP A 40 4.66 -12.88 9.91
C ASP A 40 5.14 -11.52 9.37
N ALA A 41 4.36 -10.50 9.65
CA ALA A 41 4.67 -9.12 9.31
C ALA A 41 4.76 -8.26 10.57
N MET A 42 5.66 -7.29 10.56
CA MET A 42 5.81 -6.31 11.63
C MET A 42 5.06 -5.03 11.28
N VAL A 43 4.18 -4.60 12.18
CA VAL A 43 3.36 -3.40 12.02
C VAL A 43 3.51 -2.51 13.24
N ALA A 44 3.98 -1.28 13.02
CA ALA A 44 3.94 -0.25 14.06
C ALA A 44 2.58 0.44 14.07
N TYR A 45 2.08 0.77 15.27
CA TYR A 45 0.78 1.44 15.43
C TYR A 45 0.79 2.47 16.55
N LYS A 46 -0.11 3.46 16.48
CA LYS A 46 -0.37 4.43 17.55
C LYS A 46 -1.45 3.94 18.52
N ALA A 47 -1.37 4.37 19.77
CA ALA A 47 -2.45 4.21 20.73
C ALA A 47 -3.81 4.65 20.13
N GLY A 48 -4.86 3.86 20.39
CA GLY A 48 -6.21 4.13 19.87
C GLY A 48 -6.54 3.46 18.52
N VAL A 49 -5.68 2.57 18.02
CA VAL A 49 -6.00 1.72 16.87
C VAL A 49 -7.25 0.87 17.16
N THR A 50 -8.12 0.73 16.15
CA THR A 50 -9.36 -0.03 16.30
C THR A 50 -9.15 -1.51 15.97
N PRO A 51 -9.92 -2.44 16.58
CA PRO A 51 -9.91 -3.85 16.19
C PRO A 51 -10.22 -4.06 14.70
N ALA A 52 -11.10 -3.23 14.11
CA ALA A 52 -11.42 -3.30 12.69
C ALA A 52 -10.20 -2.99 11.81
N THR A 53 -9.40 -1.98 12.18
CA THR A 53 -8.12 -1.69 11.51
C THR A 53 -7.18 -2.89 11.56
N ILE A 54 -7.05 -3.55 12.72
CA ILE A 54 -6.19 -4.73 12.89
C ILE A 54 -6.62 -5.86 11.95
N VAL A 55 -7.93 -6.17 11.92
CA VAL A 55 -8.49 -7.21 11.05
C VAL A 55 -8.22 -6.89 9.58
N GLU A 56 -8.37 -5.63 9.19
CA GLU A 56 -8.17 -5.22 7.80
C GLU A 56 -6.70 -5.33 7.36
N ILE A 57 -5.75 -4.96 8.23
CA ILE A 57 -4.32 -5.16 7.93
C ILE A 57 -4.00 -6.64 7.79
N ARG A 58 -4.57 -7.50 8.65
CA ARG A 58 -4.39 -8.95 8.55
C ARG A 58 -4.97 -9.51 7.25
N ARG A 59 -6.16 -9.04 6.85
CA ARG A 59 -6.79 -9.39 5.58
C ARG A 59 -5.94 -8.97 4.38
N PHE A 60 -5.38 -7.76 4.45
CA PHE A 60 -4.52 -7.21 3.40
C PHE A 60 -3.20 -7.99 3.24
N LEU A 61 -2.57 -8.35 4.36
CA LEU A 61 -1.29 -9.07 4.36
C LEU A 61 -1.46 -10.57 4.08
N GLY A 62 -2.56 -11.18 4.56
CA GLY A 62 -2.82 -12.61 4.42
C GLY A 62 -1.99 -13.47 5.37
N MET A 63 -1.37 -12.88 6.39
CA MET A 63 -0.46 -13.57 7.32
C MET A 63 -0.59 -13.04 8.75
N PRO A 64 -0.05 -13.76 9.75
CA PRO A 64 0.09 -13.26 11.12
C PRO A 64 0.80 -11.90 11.19
N ILE A 65 0.44 -11.08 12.18
CA ILE A 65 1.01 -9.75 12.38
C ILE A 65 1.51 -9.62 13.82
N GLN A 66 2.73 -9.11 13.95
CA GLN A 66 3.29 -8.60 15.20
C GLN A 66 3.06 -7.10 15.27
N PHE A 67 2.31 -6.67 16.28
CA PHE A 67 2.02 -5.26 16.50
C PHE A 67 2.97 -4.65 17.53
N ASN A 68 3.60 -3.53 17.16
CA ASN A 68 4.42 -2.74 18.06
C ASN A 68 3.81 -1.35 18.28
N GLU A 69 3.38 -1.06 19.50
CA GLU A 69 2.85 0.26 19.83
C GLU A 69 3.99 1.27 19.88
N VAL A 70 3.79 2.44 19.27
CA VAL A 70 4.75 3.53 19.25
C VAL A 70 4.09 4.85 19.59
N ASN A 71 4.88 5.78 20.13
CA ASN A 71 4.42 7.16 20.32
C ASN A 71 4.30 7.90 18.98
N GLU A 72 3.68 9.07 19.02
CA GLU A 72 3.41 9.87 17.82
C GLU A 72 4.67 10.27 17.05
N GLY A 73 5.71 10.76 17.74
CA GLY A 73 6.95 11.17 17.08
C GLY A 73 7.66 10.02 16.39
N GLU A 74 7.65 8.84 17.01
CA GLU A 74 8.21 7.63 16.42
C GLU A 74 7.37 7.11 15.25
N PHE A 75 6.04 7.19 15.35
CA PHE A 75 5.15 6.83 14.26
C PHE A 75 5.39 7.68 13.02
N GLU A 76 5.41 9.01 13.15
CA GLU A 76 5.64 9.92 12.00
C GLU A 76 6.99 9.66 11.35
N ARG A 77 8.04 9.38 12.15
CA ARG A 77 9.36 9.00 11.62
C ARG A 77 9.31 7.69 10.82
N ARG A 78 8.65 6.66 11.36
CA ARG A 78 8.51 5.35 10.70
C ARG A 78 7.64 5.46 9.44
N LEU A 79 6.57 6.26 9.49
CA LEU A 79 5.71 6.58 8.36
C LEU A 79 6.51 7.24 7.24
N SER A 80 7.22 8.34 7.50
CA SER A 80 8.05 9.01 6.49
C SER A 80 9.04 8.04 5.82
N LYS A 81 9.81 7.29 6.63
CA LYS A 81 10.75 6.30 6.11
C LYS A 81 10.09 5.23 5.24
N ALA A 82 8.88 4.80 5.59
CA ALA A 82 8.13 3.79 4.84
C ALA A 82 7.57 4.30 3.51
N TYR A 83 7.52 5.62 3.25
CA TYR A 83 6.96 6.18 2.01
C TYR A 83 7.93 7.09 1.24
N GLU A 84 9.10 7.43 1.79
CA GLU A 84 10.14 8.25 1.14
C GLU A 84 10.54 7.74 -0.26
N ASN A 85 10.64 6.42 -0.45
CA ASN A 85 11.08 5.83 -1.73
C ASN A 85 9.99 5.76 -2.82
N ASN A 86 8.72 6.01 -2.49
CA ASN A 86 7.62 5.88 -3.45
C ASN A 86 7.54 7.07 -4.43
N SER A 87 8.23 8.18 -4.16
CA SER A 87 8.38 9.25 -5.15
C SER A 87 9.40 8.88 -6.25
N SER A 88 10.31 7.94 -5.99
CA SER A 88 11.32 7.48 -6.95
C SER A 88 10.90 6.20 -7.68
N GLU A 89 10.24 5.25 -7.00
CA GLU A 89 9.72 4.01 -7.64
C GLU A 89 8.48 4.28 -8.52
N ALA A 90 7.59 5.21 -8.14
CA ALA A 90 6.46 5.58 -8.99
C ALA A 90 6.89 6.31 -10.27
N MET A 91 7.97 7.11 -10.22
CA MET A 91 8.56 7.73 -11.42
C MET A 91 9.25 6.70 -12.33
N GLN A 92 9.94 5.71 -11.77
CA GLN A 92 10.61 4.66 -12.56
C GLN A 92 9.62 3.68 -13.22
N MET A 93 8.44 3.44 -12.64
CA MET A 93 7.39 2.66 -13.32
C MET A 93 6.66 3.44 -14.43
N VAL A 94 6.59 4.78 -14.34
CA VAL A 94 6.05 5.63 -15.43
C VAL A 94 7.03 5.72 -16.60
N GLU A 95 8.35 5.78 -16.37
CA GLU A 95 9.35 5.72 -17.44
C GLU A 95 9.41 4.34 -18.13
N GLY A 96 9.09 3.25 -17.44
CA GLY A 96 9.00 1.90 -18.03
C GLY A 96 7.69 1.60 -18.80
N LEU A 97 6.70 2.49 -18.71
CA LEU A 97 5.41 2.43 -19.43
C LEU A 97 5.24 3.58 -20.45
N GLY A 98 6.25 4.44 -20.60
CA GLY A 98 6.21 5.62 -21.47
C GLY A 98 6.21 5.31 -22.97
N ASP A 99 6.47 4.07 -23.37
CA ASP A 99 6.49 3.67 -24.79
C ASP A 99 5.12 3.19 -25.31
N GLU A 100 4.08 3.03 -24.47
CA GLU A 100 2.81 2.44 -24.97
C GLU A 100 1.49 2.96 -24.41
N LEU A 101 1.46 3.98 -23.55
CA LEU A 101 0.18 4.55 -23.07
C LEU A 101 0.16 6.07 -23.18
N ASP A 102 -0.38 6.56 -24.30
CA ASP A 102 -0.84 7.93 -24.47
C ASP A 102 -2.06 8.19 -23.56
N LEU A 103 -1.76 8.60 -22.32
CA LEU A 103 -2.74 9.01 -21.31
C LEU A 103 -3.50 10.30 -21.67
N ALA A 104 -3.30 10.87 -22.86
CA ALA A 104 -4.12 11.99 -23.34
C ALA A 104 -5.59 11.61 -23.60
N SER A 105 -5.93 10.31 -23.69
CA SER A 105 -7.31 9.86 -23.93
C SER A 105 -8.16 9.60 -22.67
N LEU A 106 -7.61 9.63 -21.45
CA LEU A 106 -8.40 9.39 -20.23
C LEU A 106 -9.04 10.65 -19.62
N ALA A 107 -8.93 11.80 -20.29
CA ALA A 107 -9.59 13.03 -19.88
C ALA A 107 -11.08 13.10 -20.26
N ASP A 108 -11.58 12.22 -21.14
CA ASP A 108 -12.90 12.34 -21.76
C ASP A 108 -14.01 11.53 -21.07
N SER A 109 -13.81 11.11 -19.81
CA SER A 109 -14.88 10.46 -19.03
C SER A 109 -14.95 10.95 -17.58
N VAL A 110 -14.92 12.27 -17.41
CA VAL A 110 -15.45 12.90 -16.20
C VAL A 110 -16.97 12.92 -16.33
N THR A 111 -17.62 11.84 -15.87
CA THR A 111 -19.08 11.86 -15.69
C THR A 111 -19.40 12.88 -14.60
N GLU A 112 -20.15 13.90 -14.99
CA GLU A 112 -20.54 15.06 -14.22
C GLU A 112 -21.13 14.66 -12.86
N THR A 113 -20.47 15.13 -11.82
CA THR A 113 -20.90 15.14 -10.43
C THR A 113 -22.21 15.91 -10.27
N GLU A 114 -22.97 15.49 -9.25
CA GLU A 114 -23.76 16.36 -8.39
C GLU A 114 -25.01 17.02 -9.00
N ASP A 115 -26.16 16.41 -8.75
CA ASP A 115 -27.31 17.21 -8.32
C ASP A 115 -28.02 16.51 -7.15
N LEU A 116 -27.47 16.76 -5.96
CA LEU A 116 -28.14 16.53 -4.69
C LEU A 116 -29.04 17.74 -4.41
N MET A 117 -30.34 17.47 -4.30
CA MET A 117 -31.23 18.12 -3.33
C MET A 117 -31.28 19.67 -3.32
N GLU A 118 -31.90 20.26 -4.34
CA GLU A 118 -32.73 21.46 -4.17
C GLU A 118 -34.20 20.99 -4.19
N GLN A 119 -34.74 20.55 -3.04
CA GLN A 119 -35.54 21.34 -2.11
C GLN A 119 -36.71 22.10 -2.76
N GLU A 120 -37.91 21.57 -2.45
CA GLU A 120 -39.15 22.27 -2.13
C GLU A 120 -39.93 23.03 -3.24
N ASP A 121 -41.17 22.54 -3.39
CA ASP A 121 -42.40 23.31 -3.65
C ASP A 121 -42.61 23.94 -5.04
N ASP A 122 -43.58 23.39 -5.78
CA ASP A 122 -44.86 24.04 -6.16
C ASP A 122 -45.36 23.48 -7.51
N ALA A 123 -46.46 22.73 -7.47
CA ALA A 123 -47.15 22.19 -8.63
C ALA A 123 -48.46 22.98 -8.83
N PRO A 124 -48.67 23.66 -9.98
CA PRO A 124 -49.99 24.16 -10.35
C PRO A 124 -50.85 23.11 -11.06
#